data_AF-A0A420J236-F1
#
_entry.id   AF-A0A420J236-F1
#
_cell.length_a   1.000
_cell.length_b   1.000
_cell.length_c   1.000
_cell.angle_alpha   90.00
_cell.angle_beta   90.00
_cell.angle_gamma   90.00
#
_symmetry.space_group_name_H-M   'P 1'
#
loop_
_entity.id
_entity.type
_entity.pdbx_description
1 polymer ?
#
loop_
_entity_poly.entity_id
_entity_poly.type
_entity_poly.pdbx_seq_one_letter_code
_entity_poly.pdbx_strand_id
1 'polypeptide(L)'
;MNIEALSERLIALKESNIQVQKLVERLAAIDFQPGSIPLDDSDEGIVSELVAEILLVFKEQEDDLEFLKEEVIDLNPGRAEIEFAREKENLEIETQKAIEDLKTQIGTFRRAQLVSKRRLEAAQREERIILTKSFLEYEQTSLNAQSALSELNPKKVSQKSVFLSKEEKEIKASSDVTAALRRTHEMMSNELSRSQFAHETLQESTMALTQLAEKYSSLDTLLLTSKNLLGTLLKSQKSDTWYLETAFYVLLLTICWLVYRRLLHGPIFWLFLYPLKMFFKGWNGVLTKIGLHWF
;
A
#
# COMPACT_ATOMS: atom_id res chain seq x y z
N MET A 1 36.49 10.75 -16.78
CA MET A 1 35.22 11.35 -17.24
C MET A 1 35.25 12.84 -16.93
N ASN A 2 34.60 13.65 -17.76
CA ASN A 2 34.57 15.11 -17.57
C ASN A 2 33.42 15.46 -16.62
N ILE A 3 33.67 16.36 -15.66
CA ILE A 3 32.67 16.87 -14.71
C ILE A 3 31.43 17.40 -15.45
N GLU A 4 31.63 18.00 -16.62
CA GLU A 4 30.58 18.56 -17.46
C GLU A 4 29.56 17.49 -17.91
N ALA A 5 30.02 16.30 -18.30
CA ALA A 5 29.14 15.19 -18.68
C ALA A 5 28.33 14.65 -17.48
N LEU A 6 28.91 14.64 -16.29
CA LEU A 6 28.20 14.26 -15.06
C LEU A 6 27.14 15.27 -14.67
N SER A 7 27.44 16.56 -14.84
CA SER A 7 26.48 17.63 -14.60
C SER A 7 25.30 17.57 -15.57
N GLU A 8 25.54 17.25 -16.85
CA GLU A 8 24.48 17.05 -17.85
C GLU A 8 23.60 15.85 -17.51
N ARG A 9 24.20 14.72 -17.11
CA ARG A 9 23.45 13.54 -16.66
C ARG A 9 22.61 13.85 -15.42
N LEU A 10 23.14 14.61 -14.46
CA LEU A 10 22.40 15.04 -13.27
C LEU A 10 21.19 15.92 -13.66
N ILE A 11 21.34 16.83 -14.62
CA ILE A 11 20.23 17.66 -15.12
C ILE A 11 19.15 16.80 -15.78
N ALA A 12 19.53 15.84 -16.62
CA ALA A 12 18.59 14.90 -17.23
C ALA A 12 17.83 14.09 -16.17
N LEU A 13 18.52 13.68 -15.11
CA LEU A 13 17.93 12.94 -14.00
C LEU A 13 16.96 13.80 -13.18
N LYS A 14 17.29 15.08 -12.93
CA LYS A 14 16.36 16.06 -12.34
C LYS A 14 15.10 16.24 -13.19
N GLU A 15 15.24 16.29 -14.51
CA GLU A 15 14.08 16.39 -15.42
C GLU A 15 13.20 15.13 -15.35
N SER A 16 13.79 13.95 -15.29
CA SER A 16 13.05 12.70 -15.11
C SER A 16 12.31 12.66 -13.75
N ASN A 17 12.88 13.22 -12.69
CA ASN A 17 12.23 13.31 -11.37
C ASN A 17 10.95 14.17 -11.43
N ILE A 18 10.99 15.28 -12.19
CA ILE A 18 9.80 16.12 -12.46
C ILE A 18 8.72 15.33 -13.22
N GLN A 19 9.12 14.47 -14.17
CA GLN A 19 8.17 13.62 -14.90
C GLN A 19 7.47 12.63 -13.96
N VAL A 20 8.23 11.97 -13.07
CA VAL A 20 7.67 11.06 -12.07
C VAL A 20 6.71 11.78 -11.14
N GLN A 21 7.06 12.99 -10.68
CA GLN A 21 6.16 13.78 -9.85
C GLN A 21 4.81 14.04 -10.56
N LYS A 22 4.83 14.37 -11.86
CA LYS A 22 3.59 14.54 -12.64
C LYS A 22 2.77 13.24 -12.74
N LEU A 23 3.42 12.09 -12.89
CA LEU A 23 2.74 10.79 -12.90
C LEU A 23 2.11 10.47 -11.52
N VAL A 24 2.82 10.77 -10.43
CA VAL A 24 2.31 10.61 -9.05
C VAL A 24 1.11 11.53 -8.81
N GLU A 25 1.18 12.78 -9.23
CA GLU A 25 0.07 13.73 -9.16
C GLU A 25 -1.12 13.26 -10.00
N ARG A 26 -0.86 12.73 -11.20
CA ARG A 26 -1.88 12.11 -12.06
C ARG A 26 -2.55 10.94 -11.36
N LEU A 27 -1.79 10.03 -10.74
CA LEU A 27 -2.30 8.90 -9.97
C LEU A 27 -3.19 9.35 -8.80
N ALA A 28 -2.79 10.40 -8.09
CA ALA A 28 -3.55 10.96 -6.99
C ALA A 28 -4.85 11.65 -7.44
N ALA A 29 -4.87 12.20 -8.66
CA ALA A 29 -5.98 12.93 -9.23
C ALA A 29 -6.95 12.08 -10.07
N ILE A 30 -6.72 10.76 -10.21
CA ILE A 30 -7.64 9.88 -10.92
C ILE A 30 -9.01 9.91 -10.25
N ASP A 31 -10.02 10.31 -11.02
CA ASP A 31 -11.42 10.20 -10.64
C ASP A 31 -12.06 9.02 -11.35
N PHE A 32 -12.77 8.25 -10.54
CA PHE A 32 -13.39 7.00 -10.92
C PHE A 32 -14.87 7.26 -11.20
N GLN A 33 -15.27 7.13 -12.46
CA GLN A 33 -16.69 7.26 -12.82
C GLN A 33 -17.44 5.99 -12.42
N PRO A 34 -18.61 6.09 -11.75
CA PRO A 34 -19.38 4.92 -11.37
C PRO A 34 -19.81 4.14 -12.62
N GLY A 35 -19.52 2.84 -12.67
CA GLY A 35 -19.85 1.95 -13.79
C GLY A 35 -18.79 1.77 -14.88
N SER A 36 -17.63 2.44 -14.81
CA SER A 36 -16.49 2.19 -15.73
C SER A 36 -15.42 1.27 -15.16
N ILE A 37 -15.65 0.74 -13.95
CA ILE A 37 -14.66 -0.04 -13.21
C ILE A 37 -15.25 -1.44 -13.00
N PRO A 38 -14.53 -2.50 -13.41
CA PRO A 38 -14.97 -3.85 -13.12
C PRO A 38 -15.12 -4.04 -11.60
N LEU A 39 -16.23 -4.63 -11.19
CA LEU A 39 -16.48 -5.03 -9.79
C LEU A 39 -15.61 -6.23 -9.36
N ASP A 40 -14.93 -6.85 -10.34
CA ASP A 40 -13.96 -7.90 -10.12
C ASP A 40 -12.60 -7.29 -9.81
N ASP A 41 -11.85 -7.92 -8.90
CA ASP A 41 -10.52 -7.49 -8.43
C ASP A 41 -9.44 -7.73 -9.50
N SER A 42 -9.85 -7.93 -10.77
CA SER A 42 -8.96 -8.14 -11.90
C SER A 42 -8.01 -6.96 -12.02
N ASP A 43 -6.72 -7.23 -11.75
CA ASP A 43 -5.60 -6.30 -11.72
C ASP A 43 -5.35 -5.51 -13.03
N GLU A 44 -6.21 -5.64 -14.05
CA GLU A 44 -6.18 -4.98 -15.36
C GLU A 44 -6.74 -3.55 -15.34
N GLY A 45 -6.49 -2.81 -14.26
CA GLY A 45 -6.89 -1.41 -14.14
C GLY A 45 -5.83 -0.44 -14.68
N ILE A 46 -6.27 0.67 -15.28
CA ILE A 46 -5.44 1.85 -15.64
C ILE A 46 -4.55 2.30 -14.46
N VAL A 47 -5.05 2.12 -13.23
CA VAL A 47 -4.34 2.42 -11.98
C VAL A 47 -3.15 1.47 -11.76
N SER A 48 -3.34 0.18 -12.04
CA SER A 48 -2.31 -0.85 -11.87
C SER A 48 -1.18 -0.64 -12.87
N GLU A 49 -1.52 -0.36 -14.13
CA GLU A 49 -0.57 0.00 -15.19
C GLU A 49 0.24 1.25 -14.81
N LEU A 50 -0.43 2.34 -14.40
CA LEU A 50 0.24 3.57 -14.01
C LEU A 50 1.13 3.37 -12.77
N VAL A 51 0.71 2.54 -11.81
CA VAL A 51 1.52 2.18 -10.64
C VAL A 51 2.75 1.38 -11.05
N ALA A 52 2.61 0.42 -11.97
CA ALA A 52 3.73 -0.38 -12.49
C ALA A 52 4.73 0.49 -13.26
N GLU A 53 4.24 1.42 -14.10
CA GLU A 53 5.05 2.39 -14.82
C GLU A 53 5.85 3.28 -13.85
N ILE A 54 5.18 3.87 -12.85
CA ILE A 54 5.84 4.72 -11.85
C ILE A 54 6.92 3.94 -11.07
N LEU A 55 6.65 2.69 -10.69
CA LEU A 55 7.62 1.84 -9.98
C LEU A 55 8.83 1.50 -10.85
N LEU A 56 8.64 1.26 -12.14
CA LEU A 56 9.73 1.02 -13.08
C LEU A 56 10.63 2.26 -13.19
N VAL A 57 10.04 3.44 -13.37
CA VAL A 57 10.80 4.69 -13.49
C VAL A 57 11.53 5.03 -12.19
N PHE A 58 10.91 4.80 -11.02
CA PHE A 58 11.61 4.98 -9.74
C PHE A 58 12.84 4.08 -9.61
N LYS A 59 12.73 2.82 -10.04
CA LYS A 59 13.84 1.87 -9.99
C LYS A 59 14.97 2.31 -10.92
N GLU A 60 14.65 2.66 -12.16
CA GLU A 60 15.63 3.15 -13.13
C GLU A 60 16.37 4.40 -12.61
N GLN A 61 15.64 5.34 -12.00
CA GLN A 61 16.23 6.53 -11.38
C GLN A 61 17.10 6.24 -10.17
N GLU A 62 16.70 5.27 -9.33
CA GLU A 62 17.49 4.85 -8.17
C GLU A 62 18.81 4.23 -8.61
N ASP A 63 18.76 3.33 -9.61
CA ASP A 63 19.94 2.71 -10.21
C ASP A 63 20.86 3.81 -10.84
N ASP A 64 20.30 4.74 -11.61
CA ASP A 64 21.05 5.85 -12.23
C ASP A 64 21.69 6.80 -11.20
N LEU A 65 21.00 7.10 -10.10
CA LEU A 65 21.54 7.92 -9.01
C LEU A 65 22.67 7.20 -8.27
N GLU A 66 22.55 5.88 -8.09
CA GLU A 66 23.60 5.06 -7.47
C GLU A 66 24.85 5.03 -8.36
N PHE A 67 24.69 4.80 -9.67
CA PHE A 67 25.80 4.87 -10.63
C PHE A 67 26.44 6.27 -10.64
N LEU A 68 25.64 7.33 -10.66
CA LEU A 68 26.16 8.70 -10.65
C LEU A 68 26.95 8.99 -9.38
N LYS A 69 26.48 8.51 -8.22
CA LYS A 69 27.17 8.65 -6.95
C LYS A 69 28.52 7.92 -6.95
N GLU A 70 28.57 6.69 -7.45
CA GLU A 70 29.82 5.93 -7.58
C GLU A 70 30.80 6.63 -8.54
N GLU A 71 30.31 7.10 -9.68
CA GLU A 71 31.13 7.81 -10.67
C GLU A 71 31.72 9.11 -10.10
N VAL A 72 30.95 9.85 -9.30
CA VAL A 72 31.41 11.06 -8.60
C VAL A 72 32.45 10.74 -7.52
N ILE A 73 32.28 9.63 -6.77
CA ILE A 73 33.25 9.18 -5.77
C ILE A 73 34.59 8.83 -6.44
N ASP A 74 34.52 8.10 -7.56
CA ASP A 74 35.68 7.61 -8.33
C ASP A 74 36.43 8.70 -9.10
N LEU A 75 35.87 9.92 -9.20
CA LEU A 75 36.61 11.07 -9.73
C LEU A 75 37.84 11.39 -8.86
N ASN A 76 39.00 10.96 -9.36
CA ASN A 76 40.29 11.26 -8.75
C ASN A 76 40.82 12.63 -9.23
N PRO A 77 41.19 13.56 -8.33
CA PRO A 77 41.75 14.85 -8.72
C PRO A 77 43.12 14.66 -9.39
N GLY A 78 43.20 14.91 -10.70
CA GLY A 78 44.48 15.06 -11.39
C GLY A 78 45.00 16.48 -11.24
N ARG A 79 46.17 16.68 -10.61
CA ARG A 79 47.06 17.89 -10.52
C ARG A 79 46.48 19.31 -10.33
N ALA A 80 45.19 19.58 -10.52
CA ALA A 80 44.50 20.85 -10.31
C ALA A 80 43.55 20.71 -9.10
N GLU A 81 44.12 20.57 -7.90
CA GLU A 81 43.40 20.08 -6.72
C GLU A 81 42.34 21.05 -6.17
N ILE A 82 42.48 22.37 -6.31
CA ILE A 82 41.67 23.32 -5.52
C ILE A 82 40.31 23.61 -6.16
N GLU A 83 40.26 23.90 -7.47
CA GLU A 83 39.00 24.19 -8.18
C GLU A 83 38.20 22.91 -8.43
N PHE A 84 38.89 21.84 -8.82
CA PHE A 84 38.27 20.52 -9.03
C PHE A 84 37.67 19.95 -7.75
N ALA A 85 38.31 20.13 -6.58
CA ALA A 85 37.75 19.66 -5.31
C ALA A 85 36.44 20.37 -4.95
N ARG A 86 36.32 21.67 -5.23
CA ARG A 86 35.09 22.44 -4.99
C ARG A 86 33.96 22.02 -5.93
N GLU A 87 34.27 21.82 -7.20
CA GLU A 87 33.29 21.36 -8.19
C GLU A 87 32.81 19.95 -7.88
N LYS A 88 33.72 19.06 -7.44
CA LYS A 88 33.38 17.72 -6.95
C LYS A 88 32.48 17.77 -5.72
N GLU A 89 32.83 18.57 -4.72
CA GLU A 89 32.02 18.74 -3.50
C GLU A 89 30.61 19.25 -3.83
N ASN A 90 30.50 20.24 -4.72
CA ASN A 90 29.20 20.73 -5.17
C ASN A 90 28.38 19.64 -5.87
N LEU A 91 29.01 18.84 -6.73
CA LEU A 91 28.36 17.74 -7.43
C LEU A 91 27.92 16.63 -6.47
N GLU A 92 28.73 16.30 -5.46
CA GLU A 92 28.37 15.39 -4.36
C GLU A 92 27.14 15.89 -3.58
N ILE A 93 27.10 17.17 -3.24
CA ILE A 93 25.95 17.77 -2.54
C ILE A 93 24.69 17.72 -3.43
N GLU A 94 24.81 18.02 -4.71
CA GLU A 94 23.69 17.99 -5.65
C GLU A 94 23.14 16.58 -5.89
N THR A 95 24.01 15.59 -6.03
CA THR A 95 23.62 14.18 -6.17
C THR A 95 22.94 13.68 -4.90
N GLN A 96 23.47 14.02 -3.73
CA GLN A 96 22.87 13.67 -2.45
C GLN A 96 21.48 14.30 -2.26
N LYS A 97 21.31 15.56 -2.70
CA LYS A 97 20.02 16.23 -2.70
C LYS A 97 19.03 15.53 -3.63
N ALA A 98 19.44 15.15 -4.84
CA ALA A 98 18.59 14.42 -5.78
C ALA A 98 18.11 13.06 -5.22
N ILE A 99 18.97 12.36 -4.47
CA ILE A 99 18.61 11.12 -3.75
C ILE A 99 17.56 11.39 -2.67
N GLU A 100 17.73 12.46 -1.90
CA GLU A 100 16.74 12.84 -0.87
C GLU A 100 15.40 13.21 -1.51
N ASP A 101 15.42 13.98 -2.60
CA ASP A 101 14.22 14.34 -3.36
C ASP A 101 13.49 13.09 -3.86
N LEU A 102 14.19 12.10 -4.44
CA LEU A 102 13.61 10.80 -4.84
C LEU A 102 12.91 10.09 -3.67
N LYS A 103 13.56 10.04 -2.49
CA LYS A 103 12.96 9.44 -1.28
C LYS A 103 11.69 10.15 -0.84
N THR A 104 11.65 11.48 -0.94
CA THR A 104 10.43 12.24 -0.65
C THR A 104 9.31 11.90 -1.64
N GLN A 105 9.63 11.74 -2.93
CA GLN A 105 8.68 11.34 -3.97
C GLN A 105 8.13 9.92 -3.76
N ILE A 106 8.94 8.98 -3.27
CA ILE A 106 8.42 7.65 -2.88
C ILE A 106 7.39 7.78 -1.74
N GLY A 107 7.62 8.70 -0.80
CA GLY A 107 6.67 9.01 0.27
C GLY A 107 5.35 9.61 -0.24
N THR A 108 5.41 10.53 -1.21
CA THR A 108 4.22 11.12 -1.84
C THR A 108 3.48 10.10 -2.71
N PHE A 109 4.21 9.22 -3.42
CA PHE A 109 3.65 8.12 -4.21
C PHE A 109 2.83 7.15 -3.34
N ARG A 110 3.34 6.71 -2.19
CA ARG A 110 2.58 5.84 -1.27
C ARG A 110 1.27 6.51 -0.81
N ARG A 111 1.30 7.82 -0.57
CA ARG A 111 0.09 8.59 -0.23
C ARG A 111 -0.87 8.68 -1.42
N ALA A 112 -0.36 8.94 -2.62
CA ALA A 112 -1.14 8.99 -3.86
C ALA A 112 -1.83 7.64 -4.15
N GLN A 113 -1.11 6.53 -3.97
CA GLN A 113 -1.65 5.18 -4.11
C GLN A 113 -2.80 4.91 -3.13
N LEU A 114 -2.65 5.30 -1.86
CA LEU A 114 -3.73 5.18 -0.87
C LEU A 114 -4.93 6.07 -1.21
N VAL A 115 -4.70 7.28 -1.71
CA VAL A 115 -5.78 8.18 -2.15
C VAL A 115 -6.52 7.58 -3.32
N SER A 116 -5.80 7.10 -4.34
CA SER A 116 -6.39 6.45 -5.52
C SER A 116 -7.22 5.22 -5.12
N LYS A 117 -6.70 4.33 -4.26
CA LYS A 117 -7.45 3.17 -3.73
C LYS A 117 -8.72 3.59 -2.97
N ARG A 118 -8.65 4.61 -2.11
CA ARG A 118 -9.83 5.13 -1.40
C ARG A 118 -10.88 5.71 -2.35
N ARG A 119 -10.46 6.41 -3.41
CA ARG A 119 -11.37 6.96 -4.42
C ARG A 119 -12.04 5.84 -5.23
N LEU A 120 -11.29 4.80 -5.58
CA LEU A 120 -11.82 3.61 -6.25
C LEU A 120 -12.90 2.94 -5.40
N GLU A 121 -12.61 2.67 -4.13
CA GLU A 121 -13.60 2.09 -3.21
C GLU A 121 -14.83 3.00 -3.03
N ALA A 122 -14.63 4.32 -3.00
CA ALA A 122 -15.75 5.27 -2.92
C ALA A 122 -16.65 5.16 -4.15
N ALA A 123 -16.08 5.12 -5.36
CA ALA A 123 -16.83 4.94 -6.59
C ALA A 123 -17.56 3.59 -6.65
N GLN A 124 -16.93 2.49 -6.22
CA GLN A 124 -17.57 1.18 -6.13
C GLN A 124 -18.75 1.17 -5.13
N ARG A 125 -18.62 1.86 -4.00
CA ARG A 125 -19.72 2.02 -3.03
C ARG A 125 -20.88 2.80 -3.64
N GLU A 126 -20.59 3.88 -4.36
CA GLU A 126 -21.60 4.66 -5.06
C GLU A 126 -22.34 3.83 -6.11
N GLU A 127 -21.62 3.02 -6.89
CA GLU A 127 -22.22 2.09 -7.86
C GLU A 127 -23.16 1.09 -7.20
N ARG A 128 -22.73 0.43 -6.11
CA ARG A 128 -23.59 -0.50 -5.36
C ARG A 128 -24.86 0.18 -4.85
N ILE A 129 -24.77 1.43 -4.41
CA ILE A 129 -25.93 2.21 -3.96
C ILE A 129 -26.85 2.53 -5.15
N ILE A 130 -26.30 2.92 -6.29
CA ILE A 130 -27.08 3.21 -7.51
C ILE A 130 -27.83 1.96 -7.98
N LEU A 131 -27.15 0.82 -8.04
CA LEU A 131 -27.76 -0.47 -8.42
C LEU A 131 -28.88 -0.86 -7.44
N THR A 132 -28.62 -0.74 -6.12
CA THR A 132 -29.63 -1.05 -5.10
C THR A 132 -30.85 -0.14 -5.22
N LYS A 133 -30.65 1.17 -5.44
CA LYS A 133 -31.75 2.13 -5.67
C LYS A 133 -32.54 1.77 -6.93
N SER A 134 -31.86 1.41 -8.02
CA SER A 134 -32.54 1.01 -9.26
C SER A 134 -33.39 -0.26 -9.09
N PHE A 135 -32.92 -1.21 -8.27
CA PHE A 135 -33.67 -2.42 -7.93
C PHE A 135 -34.90 -2.11 -7.07
N LEU A 136 -34.77 -1.26 -6.04
CA LEU A 136 -35.90 -0.84 -5.20
C LEU A 136 -36.95 -0.04 -6.00
N GLU A 137 -36.51 0.82 -6.92
CA GLU A 137 -37.41 1.58 -7.81
C GLU A 137 -38.19 0.64 -8.75
N TYR A 138 -37.53 -0.38 -9.29
CA TYR A 138 -38.19 -1.43 -10.07
C TYR A 138 -39.21 -2.21 -9.24
N GLU A 139 -38.86 -2.60 -8.00
CA GLU A 139 -39.76 -3.32 -7.10
C GLU A 139 -40.99 -2.46 -6.75
N GLN A 140 -40.80 -1.19 -6.39
CA GLN A 140 -41.90 -0.25 -6.11
C GLN A 140 -42.79 0.00 -7.33
N THR A 141 -42.20 0.17 -8.52
CA THR A 141 -42.95 0.31 -9.78
C THR A 141 -43.73 -0.96 -10.11
N SER A 142 -43.15 -2.14 -9.86
CA SER A 142 -43.83 -3.43 -10.06
C SER A 142 -45.00 -3.62 -9.09
N LEU A 143 -44.84 -3.25 -7.82
CA LEU A 143 -45.90 -3.30 -6.81
C LEU A 143 -47.02 -2.29 -7.12
N ASN A 144 -46.68 -1.10 -7.61
CA ASN A 144 -47.63 -0.10 -8.10
C ASN A 144 -48.34 -0.54 -9.39
N ALA A 145 -47.66 -1.27 -10.28
CA ALA A 145 -48.29 -1.88 -11.45
C ALA A 145 -49.21 -3.05 -11.06
N GLN A 146 -48.87 -3.82 -10.02
CA GLN A 146 -49.69 -4.90 -9.47
C GLN A 146 -50.97 -4.38 -8.78
N SER A 147 -50.88 -3.24 -8.08
CA SER A 147 -52.04 -2.56 -7.49
C SER A 147 -52.90 -1.85 -8.54
N ALA A 148 -52.31 -1.28 -9.60
CA ALA A 148 -53.04 -0.76 -10.76
C ALA A 148 -53.76 -1.86 -11.57
N LEU A 149 -53.19 -3.08 -11.64
CA LEU A 149 -53.85 -4.25 -12.24
C LEU A 149 -54.97 -4.85 -11.36
N SER A 150 -54.99 -4.55 -10.05
CA SER A 150 -56.11 -4.90 -9.17
C SER A 150 -57.26 -3.87 -9.23
N GLU A 151 -56.98 -2.63 -9.66
CA GLU A 151 -58.01 -1.60 -9.89
C GLU A 151 -58.57 -1.57 -11.32
N LEU A 152 -57.92 -2.22 -12.28
CA LEU A 152 -58.46 -2.47 -13.61
C LEU A 152 -59.43 -3.66 -13.57
N ASN A 153 -60.52 -3.49 -12.84
CA ASN A 153 -61.74 -4.28 -13.00
C ASN A 153 -62.26 -4.06 -14.44
N PRO A 154 -62.16 -5.03 -15.36
CA PRO A 154 -62.71 -4.85 -16.68
C PRO A 154 -64.22 -5.04 -16.55
N LYS A 155 -64.93 -3.93 -16.33
CA LYS A 155 -66.37 -3.82 -16.53
C LYS A 155 -66.66 -3.87 -18.03
N LYS A 156 -66.27 -4.97 -18.68
CA LYS A 156 -66.56 -5.26 -20.08
C LYS A 156 -67.89 -5.99 -20.12
N VAL A 157 -68.91 -5.18 -20.31
CA VAL A 157 -70.21 -5.55 -20.87
C VAL A 157 -69.98 -6.53 -22.04
N SER A 158 -70.38 -7.78 -21.85
CA SER A 158 -70.67 -8.69 -22.95
C SER A 158 -72.07 -9.22 -22.75
N GLN A 159 -72.95 -8.78 -23.65
CA GLN A 159 -74.30 -9.25 -23.82
C GLN A 159 -74.31 -10.77 -24.07
N LYS A 160 -75.39 -11.38 -23.61
CA LYS A 160 -76.08 -12.52 -24.24
C LYS A 160 -75.49 -13.91 -23.97
N SER A 161 -76.00 -14.56 -22.92
CA SER A 161 -76.37 -15.97 -22.99
C SER A 161 -77.61 -16.23 -22.14
N VAL A 162 -78.73 -16.21 -22.83
CA VAL A 162 -80.05 -16.69 -22.41
C VAL A 162 -79.95 -18.20 -22.15
N PHE A 163 -80.45 -18.66 -21.00
CA PHE A 163 -80.73 -20.06 -20.62
C PHE A 163 -79.87 -21.16 -21.27
N LEU A 164 -78.74 -21.50 -20.63
CA LEU A 164 -78.08 -22.80 -20.86
C LEU A 164 -78.44 -23.73 -19.69
N SER A 165 -78.92 -24.93 -20.05
CA SER A 165 -79.34 -25.99 -19.12
C SER A 165 -78.21 -26.39 -18.18
N LYS A 166 -78.53 -26.91 -16.98
CA LYS A 166 -77.54 -27.31 -15.95
C LYS A 166 -76.41 -28.19 -16.51
N GLU A 167 -76.74 -29.08 -17.45
CA GLU A 167 -75.81 -29.94 -18.18
C GLU A 167 -74.66 -29.17 -18.85
N GLU A 168 -74.94 -28.01 -19.44
CA GLU A 168 -73.96 -27.24 -20.22
C GLU A 168 -73.03 -26.40 -19.32
N LYS A 169 -73.52 -26.02 -18.12
CA LYS A 169 -72.69 -25.45 -17.06
C LYS A 169 -71.74 -26.50 -16.47
N GLU A 170 -72.18 -27.75 -16.33
CA GLU A 170 -71.35 -28.85 -15.84
C GLU A 170 -70.28 -29.26 -16.87
N ILE A 171 -70.63 -29.28 -18.15
CA ILE A 171 -69.66 -29.54 -19.24
C ILE A 171 -68.63 -28.41 -19.33
N LYS A 172 -69.04 -27.13 -19.22
CA LYS A 172 -68.10 -26.01 -19.15
C LYS A 172 -67.22 -26.05 -17.91
N ALA A 173 -67.78 -26.38 -16.74
CA ALA A 173 -66.99 -26.51 -15.51
C ALA A 173 -65.94 -27.63 -15.64
N SER A 174 -66.29 -28.76 -16.26
CA SER A 174 -65.35 -29.87 -16.50
C SER A 174 -64.25 -29.49 -17.52
N SER A 175 -64.61 -28.72 -18.55
CA SER A 175 -63.67 -28.17 -19.52
C SER A 175 -62.72 -27.17 -18.86
N ASP A 176 -63.22 -26.29 -17.99
CA ASP A 176 -62.42 -25.29 -17.27
C ASP A 176 -61.48 -25.95 -16.25
N VAL A 177 -61.92 -27.01 -15.56
CA VAL A 177 -61.04 -27.82 -14.70
C VAL A 177 -59.93 -28.47 -15.51
N THR A 178 -60.27 -29.02 -16.69
CA THR A 178 -59.26 -29.65 -17.57
C THR A 178 -58.28 -28.62 -18.13
N ALA A 179 -58.75 -27.42 -18.46
CA ALA A 179 -57.92 -26.30 -18.89
C ALA A 179 -57.01 -25.79 -17.76
N ALA A 180 -57.53 -25.71 -16.53
CA ALA A 180 -56.77 -25.34 -15.35
C ALA A 180 -55.67 -26.37 -15.05
N LEU A 181 -55.96 -27.67 -15.14
CA LEU A 181 -55.00 -28.75 -14.89
C LEU A 181 -53.90 -28.79 -15.95
N ARG A 182 -54.22 -28.51 -17.22
CA ARG A 182 -53.21 -28.32 -18.27
C ARG A 182 -52.33 -27.12 -17.98
N ARG A 183 -52.92 -26.00 -17.54
CA ARG A 183 -52.17 -24.79 -17.18
C ARG A 183 -51.25 -25.00 -15.98
N THR A 184 -51.68 -25.75 -14.96
CA THR A 184 -50.82 -26.08 -13.81
C THR A 184 -49.70 -27.03 -14.21
N HIS A 185 -49.96 -27.99 -15.11
CA HIS A 185 -48.92 -28.85 -15.65
C HIS A 185 -47.87 -28.06 -16.45
N GLU A 186 -48.31 -27.15 -17.32
CA GLU A 186 -47.40 -26.25 -18.05
C GLU A 186 -46.56 -25.40 -17.07
N MET A 187 -47.18 -24.81 -16.04
CA MET A 187 -46.46 -24.07 -14.99
C MET A 187 -45.46 -24.95 -14.23
N MET A 188 -45.85 -26.17 -13.85
CA MET A 188 -44.97 -27.11 -13.15
C MET A 188 -43.78 -27.51 -14.02
N SER A 189 -43.99 -27.75 -15.32
CA SER A 189 -42.90 -28.05 -16.26
C SER A 189 -41.93 -26.88 -16.42
N ASN A 190 -42.43 -25.64 -16.40
CA ASN A 190 -41.63 -24.43 -16.47
C ASN A 190 -40.88 -24.13 -15.16
N GLU A 191 -41.48 -24.43 -14.01
CA GLU A 191 -40.79 -24.31 -12.72
C GLU A 191 -39.73 -25.39 -12.56
N LEU A 192 -39.96 -26.60 -13.09
CA LEU A 192 -38.97 -27.67 -13.06
C LEU A 192 -37.72 -27.30 -13.89
N SER A 193 -37.90 -26.73 -15.09
CA SER A 193 -36.77 -26.27 -15.91
C SER A 193 -36.03 -25.11 -15.24
N ARG A 194 -36.76 -24.18 -14.63
CA ARG A 194 -36.19 -23.09 -13.83
C ARG A 194 -35.43 -23.59 -12.59
N SER A 195 -35.93 -24.64 -11.92
CA SER A 195 -35.28 -25.25 -10.76
C SER A 195 -34.01 -26.00 -11.16
N GLN A 196 -34.00 -26.67 -12.31
CA GLN A 196 -32.78 -27.31 -12.83
C GLN A 196 -31.70 -26.27 -13.15
N PHE A 197 -32.06 -25.17 -13.83
CA PHE A 197 -31.11 -24.09 -14.10
C PHE A 197 -30.58 -23.43 -12.83
N ALA A 198 -31.44 -23.22 -11.82
CA ALA A 198 -31.02 -22.74 -10.51
C ALA A 198 -30.07 -23.73 -9.81
N HIS A 199 -30.30 -25.03 -9.95
CA HIS A 199 -29.43 -26.06 -9.39
C HIS A 199 -28.05 -26.08 -10.05
N GLU A 200 -28.00 -25.99 -11.38
CA GLU A 200 -26.75 -25.87 -12.14
C GLU A 200 -25.98 -24.61 -11.73
N THR A 201 -26.67 -23.48 -11.58
CA THR A 201 -26.04 -22.21 -11.16
C THR A 201 -25.49 -22.28 -9.73
N LEU A 202 -26.24 -22.90 -8.81
CA LEU A 202 -25.78 -23.10 -7.43
C LEU A 202 -24.58 -24.06 -7.37
N GLN A 203 -24.57 -25.09 -8.20
CA GLN A 203 -23.45 -26.03 -8.30
C GLN A 203 -22.21 -25.33 -8.86
N GLU A 204 -22.35 -24.54 -9.92
CA GLU A 204 -21.25 -23.73 -10.49
C GLU A 204 -20.72 -22.74 -9.46
N SER A 205 -21.60 -22.03 -8.75
CA SER A 205 -21.23 -21.11 -7.67
C SER A 205 -20.51 -21.83 -6.53
N THR A 206 -20.93 -23.05 -6.19
CA THR A 206 -20.25 -23.87 -5.17
C THR A 206 -18.86 -24.29 -5.64
N MET A 207 -18.71 -24.69 -6.90
CA MET A 207 -17.40 -25.02 -7.47
C MET A 207 -16.47 -23.79 -7.46
N ALA A 208 -16.97 -22.61 -7.85
CA ALA A 208 -16.22 -21.37 -7.77
C ALA A 208 -15.79 -21.05 -6.32
N LEU A 209 -16.66 -21.23 -5.33
CA LEU A 209 -16.31 -21.04 -3.92
C LEU A 209 -15.21 -22.01 -3.45
N THR A 210 -15.24 -23.27 -3.90
CA THR A 210 -14.18 -24.23 -3.56
C THR A 210 -12.84 -23.86 -4.18
N GLN A 211 -12.84 -23.41 -5.44
CA GLN A 211 -11.63 -22.93 -6.11
C GLN A 211 -11.07 -21.70 -5.40
N LEU A 212 -11.95 -20.78 -4.98
CA LEU A 212 -11.53 -19.59 -4.24
C LEU A 212 -10.93 -19.97 -2.88
N ALA A 213 -11.55 -20.89 -2.14
CA ALA A 213 -11.02 -21.39 -0.88
C ALA A 213 -9.64 -22.06 -1.04
N GLU A 214 -9.43 -22.83 -2.11
CA GLU A 214 -8.14 -23.42 -2.43
C GLU A 214 -7.08 -22.35 -2.75
N LYS A 215 -7.46 -21.32 -3.52
CA LYS A 215 -6.58 -20.17 -3.79
C LYS A 215 -6.19 -19.43 -2.51
N TYR A 216 -7.14 -19.12 -1.63
CA TYR A 216 -6.86 -18.48 -0.34
C TYR A 216 -5.97 -19.35 0.56
N SER A 217 -6.22 -20.65 0.63
CA SER A 217 -5.36 -21.57 1.38
C SER A 217 -3.94 -21.58 0.83
N SER A 218 -3.77 -21.62 -0.50
CA SER A 218 -2.45 -21.54 -1.12
C SER A 218 -1.74 -20.21 -0.83
N LEU A 219 -2.46 -19.08 -0.83
CA LEU A 219 -1.90 -17.78 -0.48
C LEU A 219 -1.47 -17.72 0.99
N ASP A 220 -2.25 -18.29 1.90
CA ASP A 220 -1.85 -18.40 3.31
C ASP A 220 -0.56 -19.23 3.46
N THR A 221 -0.41 -20.33 2.72
CA THR A 221 0.84 -21.11 2.76
C THR A 221 2.03 -20.31 2.22
N LEU A 222 1.84 -19.54 1.15
CA LEU A 222 2.88 -18.69 0.56
C LEU A 222 3.25 -17.53 1.50
N LEU A 223 2.27 -16.89 2.13
CA LEU A 223 2.48 -15.83 3.11
C LEU A 223 3.17 -16.36 4.36
N LEU A 224 2.81 -17.54 4.84
CA LEU A 224 3.50 -18.20 5.96
C LEU A 224 4.95 -18.54 5.60
N THR A 225 5.20 -19.00 4.37
CA THR A 225 6.54 -19.32 3.88
C THR A 225 7.39 -18.06 3.74
N SER A 226 6.82 -16.99 3.16
CA SER A 226 7.46 -15.68 3.07
C SER A 226 7.74 -15.10 4.45
N LYS A 227 6.79 -15.18 5.39
CA LYS A 227 6.98 -14.72 6.78
C LYS A 227 8.06 -15.51 7.51
N ASN A 228 8.15 -16.82 7.28
CA ASN A 228 9.23 -17.63 7.81
C ASN A 228 10.58 -17.23 7.19
N LEU A 229 10.66 -17.02 5.87
CA LEU A 229 11.89 -16.57 5.20
C LEU A 229 12.34 -15.19 5.70
N LEU A 230 11.42 -14.22 5.75
CA LEU A 230 11.67 -12.90 6.33
C LEU A 230 12.06 -13.01 7.80
N GLY A 231 11.42 -13.91 8.57
CA GLY A 231 11.78 -14.19 9.95
C GLY A 231 13.18 -14.76 10.09
N THR A 232 13.59 -15.67 9.19
CA THR A 232 14.95 -16.24 9.19
C THR A 232 16.00 -15.21 8.78
N LEU A 233 15.72 -14.35 7.80
CA LEU A 233 16.63 -13.28 7.38
C LEU A 233 16.75 -12.20 8.46
N LEU A 234 15.64 -11.76 9.03
CA LEU A 234 15.64 -10.72 10.06
C LEU A 234 16.22 -11.25 11.37
N LYS A 235 16.01 -12.53 11.69
CA LYS A 235 16.67 -13.19 12.83
C LYS A 235 18.17 -13.40 12.60
N SER A 236 18.59 -13.73 11.38
CA SER A 236 20.01 -13.83 11.01
C SER A 236 20.70 -12.47 11.08
N GLN A 237 20.09 -11.42 10.55
CA GLN A 237 20.63 -10.05 10.63
C GLN A 237 20.68 -9.54 12.08
N LYS A 238 19.69 -9.90 12.91
CA LYS A 238 19.70 -9.59 14.35
C LYS A 238 20.80 -10.32 15.11
N SER A 239 21.10 -11.58 14.79
CA SER A 239 22.20 -12.29 15.46
C SER A 239 23.54 -11.63 15.17
N ASP A 240 23.76 -11.19 13.94
CA ASP A 240 25.01 -10.53 13.56
C ASP A 240 25.19 -9.19 14.29
N THR A 241 24.10 -8.47 14.53
CA THR A 241 24.13 -7.21 15.27
C THR A 241 24.45 -7.45 16.76
N TRP A 242 23.92 -8.51 17.36
CA TRP A 242 24.22 -8.89 18.75
C TRP A 242 25.67 -9.36 18.95
N TYR A 243 26.25 -10.07 17.98
CA TYR A 243 27.67 -10.45 18.03
C TYR A 243 28.58 -9.21 17.95
N LEU A 244 28.27 -8.26 17.07
CA LEU A 244 29.04 -7.02 16.95
C LEU A 244 28.92 -6.17 18.22
N GLU A 245 27.72 -6.08 18.79
CA GLU A 245 27.47 -5.35 20.04
C GLU A 245 28.24 -5.96 21.23
N THR A 246 28.17 -7.28 21.41
CA THR A 246 28.90 -7.97 22.50
C THR A 246 30.41 -7.88 22.33
N ALA A 247 30.94 -8.01 21.10
CA ALA A 247 32.35 -7.84 20.81
C ALA A 247 32.83 -6.41 21.11
N PHE A 248 32.03 -5.40 20.77
CA PHE A 248 32.33 -4.00 21.06
C PHE A 248 32.38 -3.73 22.58
N TYR A 249 31.43 -4.25 23.35
CA TYR A 249 31.46 -4.11 24.82
C TYR A 249 32.65 -4.82 25.46
N VAL A 250 33.01 -6.03 25.00
CA VAL A 250 34.21 -6.74 25.49
C VAL A 250 35.47 -5.94 25.17
N LEU A 251 35.59 -5.40 23.96
CA LEU A 251 36.70 -4.53 23.57
C LEU A 251 36.76 -3.29 24.48
N LEU A 252 35.65 -2.59 24.66
CA LEU A 252 35.56 -1.40 25.51
C LEU A 252 35.91 -1.73 26.97
N LEU A 253 35.45 -2.86 27.49
CA LEU A 253 35.80 -3.37 28.82
C LEU A 253 37.31 -3.62 28.94
N THR A 254 37.95 -4.22 27.93
CA THR A 254 39.41 -4.46 27.94
C THR A 254 40.22 -3.16 27.86
N ILE A 255 39.77 -2.19 27.07
CA ILE A 255 40.39 -0.84 27.02
C ILE A 255 40.20 -0.15 28.36
N CYS A 256 38.99 -0.16 28.92
CA CYS A 256 38.68 0.46 30.20
C CYS A 256 39.49 -0.19 31.33
N TRP A 257 39.66 -1.51 31.32
CA TRP A 257 40.53 -2.25 32.23
C TRP A 257 42.00 -1.89 32.07
N LEU A 258 42.49 -1.77 30.84
CA LEU A 258 43.86 -1.29 30.56
C LEU A 258 44.07 0.13 31.05
N VAL A 259 43.10 1.02 30.83
CA VAL A 259 43.11 2.40 31.32
C VAL A 259 43.14 2.40 32.85
N TYR A 260 42.23 1.66 33.51
CA TYR A 260 42.21 1.54 34.96
C TYR A 260 43.54 1.01 35.51
N ARG A 261 44.08 -0.06 34.91
CA ARG A 261 45.32 -0.68 35.36
C ARG A 261 46.55 0.18 35.08
N ARG A 262 46.61 0.85 33.92
CA ARG A 262 47.80 1.56 33.45
C ARG A 262 47.82 3.02 33.87
N LEU A 263 46.70 3.74 33.73
CA LEU A 263 46.62 5.18 33.99
C LEU A 263 46.43 5.46 35.48
N LEU A 264 45.55 4.72 36.17
CA LEU A 264 45.16 5.08 37.54
C LEU A 264 46.24 4.79 38.60
N HIS A 265 47.14 3.82 38.37
CA HIS A 265 48.18 3.45 39.35
C HIS A 265 49.58 4.02 39.09
N GLY A 266 49.86 4.57 37.91
CA GLY A 266 51.21 5.01 37.56
C GLY A 266 51.31 6.52 37.32
N PRO A 267 51.26 6.96 36.05
CA PRO A 267 51.62 8.32 35.69
C PRO A 267 50.53 9.36 35.99
N ILE A 268 49.24 9.00 36.02
CA ILE A 268 48.17 9.99 36.28
C ILE A 268 48.15 10.43 37.74
N PHE A 269 48.53 9.55 38.69
CA PHE A 269 48.65 9.94 40.09
C PHE A 269 49.75 11.01 40.24
N TRP A 270 50.85 10.88 39.49
CA TRP A 270 51.88 11.93 39.45
C TRP A 270 51.38 13.18 38.72
N LEU A 271 50.76 13.04 37.55
CA LEU A 271 50.24 14.17 36.75
C LEU A 271 49.13 14.94 37.48
N PHE A 272 48.34 14.30 38.35
CA PHE A 272 47.30 14.96 39.13
C PHE A 272 47.81 15.48 40.49
N LEU A 273 48.64 14.72 41.22
CA LEU A 273 49.19 15.21 42.50
C LEU A 273 50.22 16.33 42.31
N TYR A 274 51.06 16.29 41.28
CA TYR A 274 52.12 17.30 41.11
C TYR A 274 51.58 18.73 40.93
N PRO A 275 50.62 19.02 40.03
CA PRO A 275 50.02 20.35 39.91
C PRO A 275 49.18 20.70 41.13
N LEU A 276 48.46 19.74 41.73
CA LEU A 276 47.65 19.99 42.91
C LEU A 276 48.52 20.36 44.12
N LYS A 277 49.67 19.69 44.32
CA LYS A 277 50.64 19.98 45.39
C LYS A 277 51.35 21.33 45.16
N MET A 278 51.64 21.71 43.91
CA MET A 278 52.13 23.05 43.56
C MET A 278 51.07 24.13 43.86
N PHE A 279 49.81 23.86 43.54
CA PHE A 279 48.69 24.74 43.88
C PHE A 279 48.52 24.90 45.39
N PHE A 280 48.54 23.81 46.17
CA PHE A 280 48.47 23.90 47.64
C PHE A 280 49.66 24.63 48.24
N LYS A 281 50.88 24.47 47.70
CA LYS A 281 52.07 25.17 48.18
C LYS A 281 52.05 26.66 47.82
N GLY A 282 51.56 27.00 46.63
CA GLY A 282 51.30 28.38 46.20
C GLY A 282 50.20 29.05 47.02
N TRP A 283 49.08 28.34 47.24
CA TRP A 283 47.97 28.80 48.09
C TRP A 283 48.44 28.99 49.53
N ASN A 284 49.11 28.01 50.16
CA ASN A 284 49.65 28.17 51.50
C ASN A 284 50.67 29.32 51.58
N GLY A 285 51.48 29.53 50.54
CA GLY A 285 52.39 30.68 50.45
C GLY A 285 51.66 32.03 50.38
N VAL A 286 50.55 32.11 49.64
CA VAL A 286 49.69 33.29 49.56
C VAL A 286 48.94 33.51 50.88
N LEU A 287 48.40 32.46 51.51
CA LEU A 287 47.76 32.51 52.83
C LEU A 287 48.73 32.91 53.95
N THR A 288 50.00 32.48 53.89
CA THR A 288 51.01 32.88 54.88
C THR A 288 51.42 34.35 54.68
N LYS A 289 51.36 34.88 53.46
CA LYS A 289 51.55 36.31 53.19
C LYS A 289 50.33 37.17 53.50
N ILE A 290 49.13 36.60 53.48
CA ILE A 290 47.87 37.26 53.88
C ILE A 290 47.62 37.16 55.41
N GLY A 291 48.24 36.18 56.08
CA GLY A 291 48.26 35.99 57.53
C GLY A 291 49.33 36.86 58.21
N LEU A 292 48.93 38.08 58.50
CA LEU A 292 49.64 39.20 59.14
C LEU A 292 50.76 38.88 60.16
N HIS A 293 51.83 39.66 60.02
CA HIS A 293 52.62 40.28 61.09
C HIS A 293 51.70 40.75 62.25
N TRP A 294 51.61 39.95 63.33
CA TRP A 294 51.21 40.39 64.67
C TRP A 294 51.69 39.40 65.74
N PHE A 295 53.01 39.35 65.94
CA PHE A 295 53.67 39.68 67.22
C PHE A 295 55.17 39.87 66.97
#